data_AF-A0AAW6P186-F1
#
_entry.id   AF-A0AAW6P186-F1
#
_cell.length_a   1.000
_cell.length_b   1.000
_cell.length_c   1.000
_cell.angle_alpha   90.00
_cell.angle_beta   90.00
_cell.angle_gamma   90.00
#
_symmetry.space_group_name_H-M   'P 1'
#
loop_
_entity.id
_entity.type
_entity.pdbx_description
1 polymer ?
#
loop_
_entity_poly.entity_id
_entity_poly.type
_entity_poly.pdbx_seq_one_letter_code
_entity_poly.pdbx_strand_id
1 'polypeptide(L)'
;MNRLKPLLVVALAWLLSGCATGANGLPYDAWRLGFLAPNYMEVWIETADAVDVHDRVFRRAMSGVAAIQTPKNLKGDPRGWPERPSWGKGKHVRGAALPRLVYVRWQSLVEPQTYEAYIVIPEATRRAMVKGEKAYCRADDTWITGYREGLTIGLAPGGIAKVWIMGPCLDPIEVTRVQGEVVKKGPYGGQSDGHYYPLSDISKAYIEKYGIPYGSW
;
A
#
# COMPACT_ATOMS: atom_id res chain seq x y z
N MET A 1 20.86 -59.48 -2.22
CA MET A 1 21.39 -58.25 -2.87
C MET A 1 20.32 -57.16 -2.84
N ASN A 2 20.56 -56.11 -2.06
CA ASN A 2 19.66 -54.99 -1.76
C ASN A 2 19.33 -54.14 -2.99
N ARG A 3 18.29 -54.52 -3.76
CA ARG A 3 17.79 -53.74 -4.90
C ARG A 3 16.68 -52.73 -4.53
N LEU A 4 16.21 -52.68 -3.27
CA LEU A 4 15.16 -51.75 -2.84
C LEU A 4 15.66 -50.38 -2.37
N LYS A 5 16.94 -50.24 -2.01
CA LYS A 5 17.49 -48.98 -1.48
C LYS A 5 17.67 -47.85 -2.51
N PRO A 6 18.01 -48.08 -3.81
CA PRO A 6 18.22 -46.97 -4.73
C PRO A 6 16.90 -46.39 -5.27
N LEU A 7 15.83 -47.19 -5.35
CA LEU A 7 14.51 -46.71 -5.81
C LEU A 7 13.85 -45.74 -4.83
N LEU A 8 14.04 -45.94 -3.53
CA LEU A 8 13.47 -45.06 -2.50
C LEU A 8 14.17 -43.69 -2.47
N VAL A 9 15.46 -43.64 -2.81
CA VAL A 9 16.26 -42.40 -2.86
C VAL A 9 15.89 -41.56 -4.10
N VAL A 10 15.61 -42.20 -5.24
CA VAL A 10 15.16 -41.49 -6.45
C VAL A 10 13.74 -40.95 -6.29
N ALA A 11 12.85 -41.70 -5.63
CA ALA A 11 11.48 -41.23 -5.33
C ALA A 11 11.46 -40.04 -4.35
N LEU A 12 12.36 -40.00 -3.38
CA LEU A 12 12.46 -38.88 -2.43
C LEU A 12 13.10 -37.63 -3.05
N ALA A 13 13.99 -37.79 -4.04
CA ALA A 13 14.59 -36.68 -4.77
C ALA A 13 13.60 -35.97 -5.73
N TRP A 14 12.58 -36.69 -6.23
CA TRP A 14 11.54 -36.11 -7.10
C TRP A 14 10.47 -35.31 -6.33
N LEU A 15 10.40 -35.43 -5.01
CA LEU A 15 9.49 -34.65 -4.17
C LEU A 15 10.04 -33.25 -3.82
N LEU A 16 11.30 -32.97 -4.14
CA LEU A 16 11.95 -31.68 -3.83
C LEU A 16 12.03 -30.72 -5.02
N SER A 17 11.57 -31.12 -6.22
CA SER A 17 11.36 -30.18 -7.34
C SER A 17 9.98 -29.52 -7.28
N GLY A 18 9.59 -29.05 -6.08
CA GLY A 18 8.51 -28.09 -5.95
C GLY A 18 9.03 -26.73 -6.40
N CYS A 19 8.66 -26.30 -7.60
CA CYS A 19 8.99 -24.98 -8.10
C CYS A 19 8.48 -23.95 -7.08
N ALA A 20 9.40 -23.25 -6.41
CA ALA A 20 9.07 -22.15 -5.51
C ALA A 20 8.63 -20.93 -6.32
N THR A 21 7.56 -21.05 -7.10
CA THR A 21 6.73 -19.90 -7.46
C THR A 21 6.10 -19.40 -6.16
N GLY A 22 6.26 -18.11 -5.87
CA GLY A 22 5.82 -17.47 -4.64
C GLY A 22 4.42 -17.92 -4.25
N ALA A 23 4.20 -18.15 -2.95
CA ALA A 23 2.93 -18.62 -2.43
C ALA A 23 1.76 -17.85 -3.09
N ASN A 24 0.81 -18.57 -3.69
CA ASN A 24 -0.37 -18.05 -4.41
C ASN A 24 -0.14 -17.55 -5.86
N GLY A 25 0.90 -18.04 -6.55
CA GLY A 25 1.06 -17.83 -7.99
C GLY A 25 1.69 -16.49 -8.37
N LEU A 26 2.44 -15.89 -7.45
CA LEU A 26 3.18 -14.65 -7.68
C LEU A 26 4.63 -14.95 -8.09
N PRO A 27 5.25 -14.11 -8.93
CA PRO A 27 6.67 -14.24 -9.26
C PRO A 27 7.61 -13.73 -8.14
N TYR A 28 7.06 -13.34 -6.99
CA TYR A 28 7.75 -12.82 -5.80
C TYR A 28 7.03 -13.33 -4.54
N ASP A 29 7.70 -13.26 -3.37
CA ASP A 29 7.21 -13.88 -2.13
C ASP A 29 5.91 -13.26 -1.57
N ALA A 30 5.74 -11.95 -1.74
CA ALA A 30 4.59 -11.20 -1.27
C ALA A 30 4.53 -9.83 -1.93
N TRP A 31 3.32 -9.32 -2.17
CA TRP A 31 3.14 -7.92 -2.56
C TRP A 31 3.12 -7.02 -1.32
N ARG A 32 3.48 -5.75 -1.51
CA ARG A 32 3.55 -4.74 -0.44
C ARG A 32 2.33 -3.81 -0.51
N LEU A 33 1.66 -3.61 0.63
CA LEU A 33 0.64 -2.59 0.80
C LEU A 33 1.24 -1.39 1.56
N GLY A 34 1.38 -0.26 0.88
CA GLY A 34 1.99 0.96 1.40
C GLY A 34 1.03 2.14 1.42
N PHE A 35 1.23 3.05 2.37
CA PHE A 35 0.45 4.27 2.47
C PHE A 35 1.34 5.50 2.59
N LEU A 36 0.91 6.59 1.96
CA LEU A 36 1.52 7.90 2.08
C LEU A 36 0.46 8.99 2.25
N ALA A 37 0.87 10.16 2.70
CA ALA A 37 0.05 11.35 2.74
C ALA A 37 0.83 12.57 2.22
N PRO A 38 0.16 13.60 1.70
CA PRO A 38 0.80 14.86 1.35
C PRO A 38 1.47 15.51 2.56
N ASN A 39 2.42 16.40 2.32
CA ASN A 39 3.19 17.02 3.40
C ASN A 39 2.29 17.67 4.44
N TYR A 40 2.58 17.45 5.72
CA TYR A 40 1.78 17.95 6.87
C TYR A 40 0.31 17.48 6.94
N MET A 41 -0.23 16.78 5.94
CA MET A 41 -1.59 16.25 5.92
C MET A 41 -1.66 14.89 6.62
N GLU A 42 -1.34 14.86 7.91
CA GLU A 42 -1.27 13.61 8.66
C GLU A 42 -2.59 12.84 8.67
N VAL A 43 -2.45 11.53 8.54
CA VAL A 43 -3.57 10.58 8.60
C VAL A 43 -3.25 9.45 9.56
N TRP A 44 -4.30 8.91 10.18
CA TRP A 44 -4.25 7.68 10.95
C TRP A 44 -5.13 6.61 10.33
N ILE A 45 -4.54 5.49 9.94
CA ILE A 45 -5.24 4.39 9.27
C ILE A 45 -5.72 3.41 10.34
N GLU A 46 -7.03 3.37 10.55
CA GLU A 46 -7.64 2.46 11.53
C GLU A 46 -7.51 1.01 11.08
N THR A 47 -7.79 0.78 9.80
CA THR A 47 -7.58 -0.51 9.14
C THR A 47 -7.47 -0.35 7.63
N ALA A 48 -6.69 -1.21 7.02
CA ALA A 48 -6.72 -1.50 5.59
C ALA A 48 -6.81 -3.00 5.41
N ASP A 49 -7.86 -3.44 4.72
CA ASP A 49 -8.18 -4.83 4.47
C ASP A 49 -8.05 -5.11 2.97
N ALA A 50 -7.53 -6.27 2.61
CA ALA A 50 -7.44 -6.70 1.22
C ALA A 50 -8.30 -7.93 0.96
N VAL A 51 -9.01 -7.94 -0.16
CA VAL A 51 -9.69 -9.12 -0.69
C VAL A 51 -8.94 -9.56 -1.94
N ASP A 52 -8.38 -10.77 -1.92
CA ASP A 52 -7.66 -11.30 -3.06
C ASP A 52 -8.60 -11.83 -4.16
N VAL A 53 -8.02 -12.21 -5.30
CA VAL A 53 -8.78 -12.77 -6.44
C VAL A 53 -9.49 -14.10 -6.13
N HIS A 54 -9.20 -14.74 -5.00
CA HIS A 54 -9.86 -15.95 -4.53
C HIS A 54 -10.88 -15.66 -3.40
N ASP A 55 -11.28 -14.39 -3.25
CA ASP A 55 -12.23 -13.92 -2.24
C ASP A 55 -11.79 -14.13 -0.78
N ARG A 56 -10.49 -14.34 -0.55
CA ARG A 56 -9.95 -14.43 0.81
C ARG A 56 -9.73 -13.04 1.36
N VAL A 57 -10.19 -12.82 2.60
CA VAL A 57 -10.10 -11.53 3.28
C VAL A 57 -8.88 -11.50 4.21
N PHE A 58 -7.97 -10.57 3.95
CA PHE A 58 -6.80 -10.27 4.76
C PHE A 58 -7.08 -9.00 5.55
N ARG A 59 -7.66 -9.16 6.75
CA ARG A 59 -7.96 -8.03 7.64
C ARG A 59 -6.69 -7.44 8.23
N ARG A 60 -6.68 -6.12 8.43
CA ARG A 60 -5.54 -5.38 8.99
C ARG A 60 -4.23 -5.67 8.23
N ALA A 61 -4.33 -5.85 6.91
CA ALA A 61 -3.17 -5.93 6.03
C ALA A 61 -2.27 -4.70 6.21
N MET A 62 -2.86 -3.55 6.57
CA MET A 62 -2.16 -2.41 7.16
C MET A 62 -3.01 -1.70 8.22
N SER A 63 -2.36 -0.95 9.11
CA SER A 63 -2.95 0.02 10.04
C SER A 63 -1.85 0.93 10.59
N GLY A 64 -2.20 2.11 11.09
CA GLY A 64 -1.31 3.06 11.74
C GLY A 64 -1.00 4.28 10.88
N VAL A 65 0.21 4.82 10.99
CA VAL A 65 0.59 6.04 10.26
C VAL A 65 0.98 5.76 8.80
N ALA A 66 0.67 6.72 7.93
CA ALA A 66 1.19 6.77 6.56
C ALA A 66 2.63 7.32 6.52
N ALA A 67 3.34 7.12 5.41
CA ALA A 67 4.56 7.88 5.15
C ALA A 67 4.21 9.33 4.80
N ILE A 68 4.90 10.28 5.43
CA ILE A 68 4.66 11.70 5.24
C ILE A 68 5.97 12.46 5.43
N GLN A 69 6.12 13.60 4.75
CA GLN A 69 7.20 14.54 5.05
C GLN A 69 6.64 15.75 5.80
N THR A 70 7.34 16.10 6.88
CA THR A 70 7.06 17.29 7.68
C THR A 70 8.36 18.06 7.88
N PRO A 71 8.96 18.64 6.82
CA PRO A 71 10.24 19.31 6.93
C PRO A 71 10.14 20.50 7.90
N LYS A 72 11.21 20.73 8.67
CA LYS A 72 11.31 21.84 9.62
C LYS A 72 11.11 23.19 8.91
N ASN A 73 10.68 24.20 9.66
CA ASN A 73 10.43 25.56 9.15
C ASN A 73 9.30 25.66 8.10
N LEU A 74 8.40 24.67 8.04
CA LEU A 74 7.19 24.70 7.23
C LEU A 74 7.46 24.86 5.70
N LYS A 75 8.55 24.25 5.20
CA LYS A 75 9.00 24.37 3.80
C LYS A 75 8.47 23.29 2.85
N GLY A 76 7.65 22.36 3.32
CA GLY A 76 7.07 21.30 2.49
C GLY A 76 5.91 21.82 1.64
N ASP A 77 5.77 21.29 0.42
CA ASP A 77 4.59 21.55 -0.40
C ASP A 77 3.56 20.41 -0.21
N PRO A 78 2.39 20.68 0.38
CA PRO A 78 1.31 19.70 0.50
C PRO A 78 0.53 19.48 -0.80
N ARG A 79 0.68 20.32 -1.83
CA ARG A 79 -0.18 20.29 -3.01
C ARG A 79 0.22 19.21 -4.00
N GLY A 80 -0.76 18.56 -4.60
CA GLY A 80 -0.53 17.55 -5.63
C GLY A 80 -0.01 16.24 -5.06
N TRP A 81 0.20 15.31 -5.98
CA TRP A 81 0.87 14.05 -5.72
C TRP A 81 2.27 14.11 -6.33
N PRO A 82 3.28 13.51 -5.69
CA PRO A 82 4.60 13.40 -6.30
C PRO A 82 4.49 12.62 -7.62
N GLU A 83 5.21 13.07 -8.65
CA GLU A 83 5.31 12.35 -9.93
C GLU A 83 5.80 10.91 -9.73
N ARG A 84 6.70 10.73 -8.75
CA ARG A 84 7.21 9.42 -8.33
C ARG A 84 6.93 9.20 -6.84
N PRO A 85 5.78 8.61 -6.48
CA PRO A 85 5.50 8.31 -5.07
C PRO A 85 6.50 7.31 -4.49
N SER A 86 6.73 7.41 -3.18
CA SER A 86 7.48 6.41 -2.43
C SER A 86 6.64 5.13 -2.24
N TRP A 87 7.29 4.04 -1.85
CA TRP A 87 6.64 2.80 -1.39
C TRP A 87 5.72 2.98 -0.16
N GLY A 88 5.78 4.15 0.47
CA GLY A 88 4.98 4.46 1.65
C GLY A 88 5.35 3.60 2.86
N LYS A 89 4.67 3.89 3.97
CA LYS A 89 4.76 3.08 5.19
C LYS A 89 3.71 1.99 5.13
N GLY A 90 4.08 0.77 5.49
CA GLY A 90 3.24 -0.38 5.19
C GLY A 90 3.92 -1.72 5.39
N LYS A 91 3.26 -2.80 4.94
CA LYS A 91 3.65 -4.20 5.21
C LYS A 91 3.60 -5.05 3.95
N HIS A 92 4.33 -6.16 3.96
CA HIS A 92 4.18 -7.21 2.95
C HIS A 92 2.99 -8.09 3.30
N VAL A 93 2.09 -8.29 2.35
CA VAL A 93 0.93 -9.16 2.48
C VAL A 93 1.32 -10.55 2.00
N ARG A 94 1.90 -11.33 2.91
CA ARG A 94 2.34 -12.71 2.64
C ARG A 94 1.15 -13.65 2.58
N GLY A 95 1.21 -14.65 1.69
CA GLY A 95 0.18 -15.68 1.62
C GLY A 95 -1.13 -15.26 0.94
N ALA A 96 -1.22 -14.02 0.42
CA ALA A 96 -2.32 -13.56 -0.42
C ALA A 96 -1.96 -13.64 -1.90
N ALA A 97 -2.94 -13.92 -2.76
CA ALA A 97 -2.84 -13.54 -4.17
C ALA A 97 -2.99 -12.01 -4.30
N LEU A 98 -2.86 -11.46 -5.51
CA LEU A 98 -3.07 -10.02 -5.71
C LEU A 98 -4.50 -9.60 -5.36
N PRO A 99 -4.68 -8.39 -4.78
CA PRO A 99 -5.99 -7.91 -4.38
C PRO A 99 -6.87 -7.61 -5.59
N ARG A 100 -8.16 -7.95 -5.50
CA ARG A 100 -9.21 -7.38 -6.37
C ARG A 100 -9.89 -6.16 -5.74
N LEU A 101 -9.81 -6.05 -4.42
CA LEU A 101 -10.40 -4.95 -3.66
C LEU A 101 -9.51 -4.65 -2.45
N VAL A 102 -9.32 -3.38 -2.16
CA VAL A 102 -8.78 -2.90 -0.88
C VAL A 102 -9.82 -2.02 -0.22
N TYR A 103 -10.18 -2.34 1.02
CA TYR A 103 -10.95 -1.46 1.88
C TYR A 103 -10.00 -0.70 2.78
N VAL A 104 -10.16 0.61 2.90
CA VAL A 104 -9.39 1.43 3.84
C VAL A 104 -10.32 2.34 4.60
N ARG A 105 -10.07 2.44 5.91
CA ARG A 105 -10.73 3.38 6.80
C ARG A 105 -9.68 4.16 7.57
N TRP A 106 -9.74 5.47 7.48
CA TRP A 106 -8.71 6.35 8.02
C TRP A 106 -9.32 7.63 8.59
N GLN A 107 -8.56 8.24 9.48
CA GLN A 107 -8.81 9.55 10.04
C GLN A 107 -7.90 10.54 9.32
N SER A 108 -8.47 11.61 8.79
CA SER A 108 -7.72 12.82 8.48
C SER A 108 -7.52 13.59 9.78
N LEU A 109 -6.27 13.91 10.14
CA LEU A 109 -5.96 14.54 11.43
C LEU A 109 -5.93 16.06 11.33
N VAL A 110 -5.67 16.60 10.14
CA VAL A 110 -5.65 18.05 9.86
C VAL A 110 -7.05 18.65 9.77
N GLU A 111 -8.02 17.84 9.36
CA GLU A 111 -9.45 18.13 9.41
C GLU A 111 -10.11 16.92 10.07
N PRO A 112 -10.25 16.89 11.41
CA PRO A 112 -10.71 15.71 12.15
C PRO A 112 -12.00 15.09 11.58
N GLN A 113 -11.81 14.13 10.69
CA GLN A 113 -12.86 13.50 9.90
C GLN A 113 -12.42 12.09 9.55
N THR A 114 -13.26 11.11 9.86
CA THR A 114 -13.04 9.73 9.45
C THR A 114 -13.68 9.47 8.10
N TYR A 115 -12.91 8.82 7.23
CA TYR A 115 -13.33 8.41 5.90
C TYR A 115 -13.18 6.89 5.74
N GLU A 116 -13.94 6.34 4.80
CA GLU A 116 -13.74 4.99 4.30
C GLU A 116 -13.86 4.93 2.78
N ALA A 117 -13.13 4.00 2.17
CA ALA A 117 -13.13 3.82 0.72
C ALA A 117 -12.97 2.35 0.34
N TYR A 118 -13.68 1.97 -0.71
CA TYR A 118 -13.56 0.68 -1.39
C TYR A 118 -12.83 0.90 -2.72
N ILE A 119 -11.61 0.37 -2.81
CA ILE A 119 -10.71 0.58 -3.93
C ILE A 119 -10.67 -0.71 -4.75
N VAL A 120 -11.36 -0.71 -5.89
CA VAL A 120 -11.27 -1.82 -6.85
C VAL A 120 -9.92 -1.77 -7.54
N ILE A 121 -9.23 -2.90 -7.55
CA ILE A 121 -7.99 -3.06 -8.30
C ILE A 121 -8.37 -3.75 -9.63
N PRO A 122 -8.20 -3.10 -10.79
CA PRO A 122 -8.53 -3.71 -12.08
C PRO A 122 -7.70 -4.95 -12.37
N GLU A 123 -8.23 -5.85 -13.20
CA GLU A 123 -7.47 -7.03 -13.65
C GLU A 123 -6.22 -6.63 -14.44
N ALA A 124 -6.31 -5.61 -15.28
CA ALA A 124 -5.16 -5.07 -16.01
C ALA A 124 -4.03 -4.64 -15.07
N THR A 125 -4.37 -4.02 -13.93
CA THR A 125 -3.39 -3.67 -12.89
C THR A 125 -2.73 -4.91 -12.30
N ARG A 126 -3.50 -5.95 -11.95
CA ARG A 126 -2.93 -7.21 -11.44
C ARG A 126 -2.02 -7.89 -12.46
N ARG A 127 -2.40 -7.89 -13.74
CA ARG A 127 -1.56 -8.40 -14.84
C ARG A 127 -0.26 -7.61 -14.95
N ALA A 128 -0.29 -6.29 -14.78
CA ALA A 128 0.91 -5.46 -14.77
C ALA A 128 1.82 -5.72 -13.57
N MET A 129 1.26 -6.06 -12.39
CA MET A 129 2.05 -6.39 -11.20
C MET A 129 2.85 -7.70 -11.35
N VAL A 130 2.32 -8.68 -12.09
CA VAL A 130 3.01 -9.97 -12.35
C VAL A 130 3.82 -9.99 -13.66
N LYS A 131 3.80 -8.90 -14.44
CA LYS A 131 4.59 -8.78 -15.66
C LYS A 131 6.02 -8.39 -15.32
N GLY A 132 6.97 -9.29 -15.61
CA GLY A 132 8.39 -9.00 -15.46
C GLY A 132 8.85 -7.98 -16.51
N GLU A 133 9.56 -6.95 -16.07
CA GLU A 133 10.09 -5.90 -16.93
C GLU A 133 11.59 -5.72 -16.70
N LYS A 134 12.34 -5.48 -17.78
CA LYS A 134 13.76 -5.13 -17.66
C LYS A 134 13.89 -3.69 -17.19
N ALA A 135 14.59 -3.50 -16.08
CA ALA A 135 14.82 -2.19 -15.47
C ALA A 135 16.29 -2.04 -15.10
N TYR A 136 16.82 -0.83 -15.28
CA TYR A 136 18.16 -0.50 -14.83
C TYR A 136 18.10 0.10 -13.42
N CYS A 137 18.71 -0.59 -12.47
CA CYS A 137 18.81 -0.16 -11.08
C CYS A 137 20.05 0.70 -10.88
N ARG A 138 19.85 2.02 -10.79
CA ARG A 138 20.94 2.99 -10.52
C ARG A 138 21.64 2.77 -9.18
N ALA A 139 20.92 2.27 -8.18
CA ALA A 139 21.50 2.02 -6.85
C ALA A 139 22.56 0.91 -6.87
N ASP A 140 22.37 -0.07 -7.75
CA ASP A 140 23.20 -1.29 -7.84
C ASP A 140 24.00 -1.36 -9.15
N ASP A 141 23.92 -0.31 -9.99
CA ASP A 141 24.52 -0.20 -11.33
C ASP A 141 24.31 -1.46 -12.21
N THR A 142 23.10 -1.99 -12.22
CA THR A 142 22.83 -3.27 -12.89
C THR A 142 21.44 -3.34 -13.54
N TRP A 143 21.31 -4.23 -14.52
CA TRP A 143 20.02 -4.55 -15.15
C TRP A 143 19.36 -5.72 -14.43
N ILE A 144 18.14 -5.50 -13.96
CA ILE A 144 17.32 -6.53 -13.33
C ILE A 144 16.08 -6.84 -14.17
N THR A 145 15.45 -7.98 -13.89
CA THR A 145 14.03 -8.18 -14.19
C THR A 145 13.24 -7.83 -12.93
N GLY A 146 12.55 -6.70 -12.94
CA GLY A 146 11.72 -6.23 -11.83
C GLY A 146 10.23 -6.53 -12.04
N TYR A 147 9.48 -6.47 -10.94
CA TYR A 147 8.02 -6.58 -10.93
C TYR A 147 7.43 -5.41 -10.15
N ARG A 148 6.19 -5.01 -10.48
CA ARG A 148 5.46 -4.01 -9.69
C ARG A 148 4.77 -4.67 -8.51
N GLU A 149 5.58 -5.14 -7.55
CA GLU A 149 5.13 -5.87 -6.36
C GLU A 149 4.54 -4.97 -5.25
N GLY A 150 4.50 -3.65 -5.44
CA GLY A 150 3.90 -2.69 -4.50
C GLY A 150 2.55 -2.17 -4.95
N LEU A 151 1.64 -2.00 -3.99
CA LEU A 151 0.41 -1.23 -4.10
C LEU A 151 0.48 -0.09 -3.07
N THR A 152 0.71 1.13 -3.54
CA THR A 152 0.80 2.33 -2.70
C THR A 152 -0.50 3.12 -2.79
N ILE A 153 -1.04 3.50 -1.63
CA ILE A 153 -2.26 4.31 -1.52
C ILE A 153 -1.90 5.63 -0.83
N GLY A 154 -2.04 6.73 -1.56
CA GLY A 154 -1.99 8.09 -1.03
C GLY A 154 -3.34 8.46 -0.42
N LEU A 155 -3.35 8.93 0.82
CA LEU A 155 -4.54 9.40 1.52
C LEU A 155 -4.40 10.90 1.75
N ALA A 156 -5.40 11.68 1.35
CA ALA A 156 -5.41 13.13 1.49
C ALA A 156 -6.71 13.63 2.14
N PRO A 157 -6.70 14.85 2.71
CA PRO A 157 -7.91 15.53 3.18
C PRO A 157 -9.01 15.62 2.13
N GLY A 158 -10.25 15.78 2.60
CA GLY A 158 -11.44 15.72 1.76
C GLY A 158 -11.79 14.29 1.32
N GLY A 159 -11.21 13.27 1.96
CA GLY A 159 -11.54 11.86 1.69
C GLY A 159 -10.94 11.30 0.41
N ILE A 160 -9.82 11.84 -0.08
CA ILE A 160 -9.23 11.40 -1.35
C ILE A 160 -8.28 10.22 -1.12
N ALA A 161 -8.45 9.15 -1.89
CA ALA A 161 -7.47 8.06 -1.97
C ALA A 161 -6.99 7.86 -3.41
N LYS A 162 -5.66 7.88 -3.62
CA LYS A 162 -5.04 7.72 -4.93
C LYS A 162 -4.08 6.55 -4.91
N VAL A 163 -4.03 5.77 -5.99
CA VAL A 163 -3.40 4.45 -5.99
C VAL A 163 -2.38 4.33 -7.10
N TRP A 164 -1.23 3.74 -6.76
CA TRP A 164 -0.18 3.39 -7.70
C TRP A 164 0.26 1.95 -7.48
N ILE A 165 0.69 1.31 -8.57
CA ILE A 165 1.55 0.11 -8.47
C ILE A 165 3.01 0.50 -8.64
N MET A 166 3.86 -0.09 -7.81
CA MET A 166 5.26 0.27 -7.62
C MET A 166 6.14 -0.95 -7.76
N GLY A 167 7.37 -0.79 -8.25
CA GLY A 167 8.36 -1.86 -8.30
C GLY A 167 9.78 -1.32 -8.11
N PRO A 168 10.75 -2.15 -7.68
CA PRO A 168 12.14 -1.71 -7.58
C PRO A 168 12.64 -1.25 -8.95
N CYS A 169 13.18 -0.03 -9.00
CA CYS A 169 13.76 0.56 -10.22
C CYS A 169 12.79 0.69 -11.41
N LEU A 170 11.49 0.45 -11.21
CA LEU A 170 10.44 0.60 -12.20
C LEU A 170 9.71 1.91 -12.00
N ASP A 171 9.22 2.47 -13.10
CA ASP A 171 8.35 3.63 -13.04
C ASP A 171 6.98 3.28 -12.46
N PRO A 172 6.45 4.13 -11.57
CA PRO A 172 5.14 3.93 -10.98
C PRO A 172 4.04 3.99 -12.04
N ILE A 173 3.00 3.18 -11.89
CA ILE A 173 1.79 3.29 -12.71
C ILE A 173 0.66 3.74 -11.79
N GLU A 174 0.08 4.90 -12.10
CA GLU A 174 -1.17 5.34 -11.49
C GLU A 174 -2.32 4.42 -11.91
N VAL A 175 -3.11 3.97 -10.93
CA VAL A 175 -4.18 2.99 -11.13
C VAL A 175 -5.53 3.67 -11.12
N THR A 176 -5.82 4.40 -10.04
CA THR A 176 -7.13 5.02 -9.83
C THR A 176 -7.05 6.10 -8.76
N ARG A 177 -8.04 6.98 -8.78
CA ARG A 177 -8.33 7.96 -7.73
C ARG A 177 -9.78 7.76 -7.32
N VAL A 178 -10.02 7.58 -6.03
CA VAL A 178 -11.35 7.38 -5.47
C VAL A 178 -11.69 8.46 -4.46
N GLN A 179 -12.97 8.80 -4.40
CA GLN A 179 -13.55 9.63 -3.36
C GLN A 179 -14.07 8.71 -2.26
N GLY A 180 -13.51 8.84 -1.06
CA GLY A 180 -13.97 8.19 0.14
C GLY A 180 -15.21 8.87 0.71
N GLU A 181 -15.97 8.09 1.47
CA GLU A 181 -17.19 8.53 2.13
C GLU A 181 -16.90 8.93 3.57
N VAL A 182 -17.64 9.92 4.07
CA VAL A 182 -17.59 10.32 5.47
C VAL A 182 -18.24 9.26 6.35
N VAL A 183 -17.49 8.77 7.33
CA VAL A 183 -18.02 7.89 8.35
C VAL A 183 -18.76 8.71 9.40
N LYS A 184 -20.10 8.62 9.40
CA LYS A 184 -20.97 9.32 10.37
C LYS A 184 -20.72 8.95 11.83
N LYS A 185 -20.28 7.71 12.09
CA LYS A 185 -19.93 7.24 13.44
C LYS A 185 -18.63 7.85 13.98
N GLY A 186 -17.88 8.57 13.15
CA GLY A 186 -16.59 9.14 13.54
C GLY A 186 -15.50 8.08 13.73
N PRO A 187 -14.44 8.39 14.50
CA PRO A 187 -13.26 7.56 14.63
C PRO A 187 -13.54 6.25 15.37
N TYR A 188 -12.78 5.21 15.03
CA TYR A 188 -12.83 3.87 15.65
C TYR A 188 -14.24 3.26 15.72
N GLY A 189 -15.08 3.53 14.72
CA GLY A 189 -16.46 3.05 14.67
C GLY A 189 -17.38 3.66 15.73
N GLY A 190 -17.00 4.82 16.31
CA GLY A 190 -17.70 5.46 17.41
C GLY A 190 -17.26 5.00 18.80
N GLN A 191 -16.18 4.21 18.90
CA GLN A 191 -15.72 3.64 20.17
C GLN A 191 -14.75 4.54 20.96
N SER A 192 -14.41 5.72 20.43
CA SER A 192 -13.47 6.65 21.08
C SER A 192 -14.11 7.95 21.55
N ASP A 193 -15.44 8.00 21.72
CA ASP A 193 -16.18 9.21 22.12
C ASP A 193 -15.86 10.44 21.25
N GLY A 194 -15.56 10.20 19.96
CA GLY A 194 -15.18 11.25 19.01
C GLY A 194 -13.70 11.67 19.08
N HIS A 195 -12.89 11.07 19.95
CA HIS A 195 -11.45 11.35 20.00
C HIS A 195 -10.71 10.76 18.79
N TYR A 196 -10.04 11.65 18.06
CA TYR A 196 -9.16 11.33 16.94
C TYR A 196 -7.72 11.10 17.42
N TYR A 197 -6.91 10.44 16.60
CA TYR A 197 -5.47 10.37 16.80
C TYR A 197 -4.87 11.79 16.81
N PRO A 198 -3.89 12.10 17.67
CA PRO A 198 -3.35 13.46 17.76
C PRO A 198 -2.59 13.87 16.51
N LEU A 199 -2.83 15.10 16.04
CA LEU A 199 -2.04 15.77 15.01
C LEU A 199 -0.72 16.27 15.61
N SER A 200 0.40 16.13 14.90
CA SER A 200 1.66 16.67 15.38
C SER A 200 1.70 18.20 15.44
N ASP A 201 2.52 18.76 16.33
CA ASP A 201 2.67 20.21 16.50
C ASP A 201 3.15 20.90 15.22
N ILE A 202 4.02 20.25 14.44
CA ILE A 202 4.54 20.84 13.19
C ILE A 202 3.46 20.89 12.10
N SER A 203 2.65 19.84 11.99
CA SER A 203 1.54 19.81 11.05
C SER A 203 0.45 20.78 11.47
N LYS A 204 0.14 20.85 12.77
CA LYS A 204 -0.75 21.87 13.33
C LYS A 204 -0.29 23.29 13.01
N ALA A 205 0.98 23.61 13.25
CA ALA A 205 1.57 24.91 12.93
C ALA A 205 1.51 25.24 11.43
N TYR A 206 1.65 24.23 10.55
CA TYR A 206 1.46 24.42 9.11
C TYR A 206 0.02 24.81 8.79
N ILE A 207 -0.95 24.02 9.28
CA ILE A 207 -2.38 24.25 9.01
C ILE A 207 -2.84 25.61 9.55
N GLU A 208 -2.41 26.00 10.73
CA GLU A 208 -2.73 27.32 11.31
C GLU A 208 -2.18 28.48 10.47
N LYS A 209 -1.02 28.29 9.82
CA LYS A 209 -0.37 29.32 9.03
C LYS A 209 -0.87 29.42 7.58
N TYR A 210 -1.09 28.27 6.93
CA TYR A 210 -1.34 28.20 5.48
C TYR A 210 -2.69 27.58 5.11
N GLY A 211 -3.38 26.97 6.07
CA GLY A 211 -4.59 26.20 5.82
C GLY A 211 -4.33 24.87 5.12
N ILE A 212 -5.43 24.18 4.80
CA ILE A 212 -5.44 22.94 4.03
C ILE A 212 -5.67 23.29 2.55
N PRO A 213 -4.81 22.83 1.61
CA PRO A 213 -4.94 23.15 0.20
C PRO A 213 -5.96 22.24 -0.50
N TYR A 214 -7.23 22.33 -0.12
CA TYR A 214 -8.30 21.55 -0.75
C TYR A 214 -8.32 21.73 -2.28
N GLY A 215 -8.68 20.66 -2.99
CA GLY A 215 -8.74 20.64 -4.46
C GLY A 215 -7.38 20.48 -5.16
N SER A 216 -6.29 20.33 -4.41
CA SER A 216 -4.95 20.14 -4.98
C SER A 216 -4.56 18.67 -5.24
N TRP A 217 -5.44 17.70 -4.93
CA TRP A 217 -5.19 16.25 -5.03
C TRP A 217 -6.26 15.51 -5.82
#